data_AF-A0A842KWD6-F1
#
_entry.id   AF-A0A842KWD6-F1
#
_cell.length_a   1.000
_cell.length_b   1.000
_cell.length_c   1.000
_cell.angle_alpha   90.00
_cell.angle_beta   90.00
_cell.angle_gamma   90.00
#
_symmetry.space_group_name_H-M   'P 1'
#
loop_
_entity.id
_entity.type
_entity.pdbx_description
1 polymer ?
#
loop_
_entity_poly.entity_id
_entity_poly.type
_entity_poly.pdbx_seq_one_letter_code
_entity_poly.pdbx_strand_id
1 'polypeptide(L)'
;MKFGIRFSPIPLVIMAFILLGYKDLLSVLALAPLAFFSYFFGTLFLVALIGFLVYYKLGGIEGLFLVVLGLIFIESAYLDREKAPREHYLIVTVASILAIPTYILIGGLSTVMPKFEVTAIAVLVLISLYLFSKMVTSD
;
A
#
# COMPACT_ATOMS: atom_id res chain seq x y z
N MET A 1 19.61 10.61 -22.63
CA MET A 1 18.60 10.23 -21.61
C MET A 1 19.34 9.77 -20.36
N LYS A 2 19.28 10.52 -19.25
CA LYS A 2 19.74 9.99 -17.96
C LYS A 2 18.73 8.93 -17.54
N PHE A 3 19.09 7.66 -17.62
CA PHE A 3 18.36 6.58 -16.96
C PHE A 3 18.52 6.78 -15.44
N GLY A 4 17.70 7.65 -14.87
CA GLY A 4 17.53 7.69 -13.41
C GLY A 4 16.94 6.36 -12.99
N ILE A 5 17.54 5.70 -12.01
CA ILE A 5 16.98 4.49 -11.40
C ILE A 5 15.61 4.87 -10.86
N ARG A 6 14.55 4.33 -11.47
CA ARG A 6 13.16 4.51 -11.01
C ARG A 6 12.93 3.56 -9.85
N PHE A 7 12.36 4.06 -8.77
CA PHE A 7 12.11 3.25 -7.57
C PHE A 7 10.84 2.40 -7.73
N SER A 8 9.87 2.90 -8.49
CA SER A 8 8.56 2.27 -8.70
C SER A 8 8.56 0.84 -9.28
N PRO A 9 9.47 0.39 -10.16
CA PRO A 9 9.45 -0.99 -10.64
C PRO A 9 9.77 -2.01 -9.54
N ILE A 10 10.49 -1.63 -8.49
CA ILE A 10 10.91 -2.54 -7.41
C ILE A 10 9.71 -3.16 -6.68
N PRO A 11 8.79 -2.39 -6.06
CA PRO A 11 7.62 -2.95 -5.38
C PRO A 11 6.72 -3.73 -6.35
N LEU A 12 6.62 -3.29 -7.62
CA LEU A 12 5.85 -3.99 -8.64
C LEU A 12 6.42 -5.38 -8.95
N VAL A 13 7.74 -5.51 -9.10
CA VAL A 13 8.40 -6.79 -9.36
C VAL A 13 8.23 -7.73 -8.17
N ILE A 14 8.42 -7.24 -6.94
CA ILE A 14 8.21 -8.03 -5.72
C ILE A 14 6.77 -8.54 -5.66
N MET A 15 5.79 -7.65 -5.88
CA MET A 15 4.38 -8.01 -5.92
C MET A 15 4.09 -9.03 -7.03
N ALA A 16 4.66 -8.87 -8.22
CA ALA A 16 4.49 -9.80 -9.32
C ALA A 16 5.00 -11.21 -8.98
N PHE A 17 6.16 -11.32 -8.32
CA PHE A 17 6.68 -12.61 -7.85
C PHE A 17 5.75 -13.29 -6.84
N ILE A 18 5.17 -12.53 -5.90
CA ILE A 18 4.21 -13.08 -4.93
C ILE A 18 2.94 -13.55 -5.65
N LEU A 19 2.44 -12.76 -6.60
CA LEU A 19 1.24 -13.09 -7.36
C LEU A 19 1.41 -14.32 -8.27
N LEU A 20 2.63 -14.76 -8.59
CA LEU A 20 2.83 -16.04 -9.28
C LEU A 20 2.30 -17.23 -8.47
N GLY A 21 2.23 -17.11 -7.14
CA GLY A 21 1.57 -18.07 -6.25
C GLY A 21 0.03 -18.05 -6.32
N TYR A 22 -0.56 -16.98 -6.88
CA TYR A 22 -1.99 -16.74 -6.94
C TYR A 22 -2.43 -16.42 -8.37
N LYS A 23 -2.52 -17.46 -9.20
CA LYS A 23 -2.77 -17.32 -10.65
C LYS A 23 -3.97 -16.47 -11.01
N ASP A 24 -5.04 -16.53 -10.21
CA ASP A 24 -6.27 -15.77 -10.46
C ASP A 24 -6.07 -14.25 -10.30
N LEU A 25 -5.15 -13.84 -9.43
CA LEU A 25 -4.81 -12.43 -9.16
C LEU A 25 -3.80 -11.84 -10.16
N LEU A 26 -3.10 -12.66 -10.94
CA LEU A 26 -2.11 -12.19 -11.92
C LEU A 26 -2.71 -11.25 -12.95
N SER A 27 -3.99 -11.44 -13.29
CA SER A 27 -4.72 -10.61 -14.24
C SER A 27 -4.72 -9.12 -13.84
N VAL A 28 -4.67 -8.83 -12.54
CA VAL A 28 -4.64 -7.45 -12.02
C VAL A 28 -3.37 -6.70 -12.40
N LEU A 29 -2.26 -7.41 -12.65
CA LEU A 29 -0.99 -6.80 -13.09
C LEU A 29 -1.09 -6.18 -14.48
N ALA A 30 -2.07 -6.57 -15.30
CA ALA A 30 -2.29 -5.95 -16.61
C ALA A 30 -2.56 -4.44 -16.51
N LEU A 31 -3.12 -3.97 -15.39
CA LEU A 31 -3.38 -2.55 -15.13
C LEU A 31 -2.15 -1.82 -14.57
N ALA A 32 -1.18 -2.53 -13.99
CA ALA A 32 -0.05 -1.92 -13.31
C ALA A 32 0.80 -1.02 -14.22
N PRO A 33 1.10 -1.35 -15.49
CA PRO A 33 1.86 -0.46 -16.36
C PRO A 33 1.21 0.92 -16.57
N LEU A 34 -0.13 1.00 -16.52
CA LEU A 34 -0.85 2.26 -16.68
C LEU A 34 -0.56 3.23 -15.53
N ALA A 35 -0.24 2.70 -14.35
CA ALA A 35 0.11 3.49 -13.18
C ALA A 35 1.41 4.29 -13.35
N PHE A 36 2.30 3.93 -14.31
CA PHE A 36 3.47 4.75 -14.65
C PHE A 36 3.11 6.02 -15.44
N PHE A 37 1.95 6.07 -16.09
CA PHE A 37 1.54 7.22 -16.91
C PHE A 37 0.67 8.22 -16.16
N SER A 38 -0.19 7.77 -15.24
CA SER A 38 -1.05 8.66 -14.44
C SER A 38 -1.34 8.10 -13.05
N TYR A 39 -1.50 8.98 -12.08
CA TYR A 39 -1.91 8.61 -10.72
C TYR A 39 -3.31 7.98 -10.70
N PHE A 40 -4.22 8.50 -11.52
CA PHE A 40 -5.59 7.97 -11.66
C PHE A 40 -5.61 6.48 -12.03
N PHE A 41 -4.80 6.07 -13.00
CA PHE A 41 -4.69 4.66 -13.38
C PHE A 41 -4.02 3.82 -12.28
N GLY A 42 -3.09 4.40 -11.52
CA GLY A 42 -2.55 3.77 -10.32
C GLY A 42 -3.63 3.50 -9.27
N THR A 43 -4.50 4.48 -9.01
CA THR A 43 -5.63 4.31 -8.09
C THR A 43 -6.59 3.23 -8.59
N LEU A 44 -6.90 3.19 -9.89
CA LEU A 44 -7.72 2.11 -10.47
C LEU A 44 -7.08 0.74 -10.29
N PHE A 45 -5.77 0.62 -10.49
CA PHE A 45 -5.01 -0.60 -10.21
C PHE A 45 -5.14 -0.99 -8.74
N LEU A 46 -5.03 -0.05 -7.79
CA LEU A 46 -5.17 -0.34 -6.35
C LEU A 46 -6.57 -0.85 -6.01
N VAL A 47 -7.60 -0.19 -6.54
CA VAL A 47 -8.99 -0.58 -6.33
C VAL A 47 -9.24 -1.97 -6.90
N ALA A 48 -8.72 -2.27 -8.09
CA ALA A 48 -8.81 -3.59 -8.68
C ALA A 48 -8.07 -4.63 -7.82
N LEU A 49 -6.85 -4.35 -7.37
CA LEU A 49 -6.07 -5.22 -6.49
C LEU A 49 -6.87 -5.55 -5.21
N ILE A 50 -7.35 -4.53 -4.50
CA ILE A 50 -8.15 -4.70 -3.29
C ILE A 50 -9.43 -5.48 -3.59
N GLY A 51 -10.14 -5.16 -4.68
CA GLY A 51 -11.35 -5.84 -5.10
C GLY A 51 -11.13 -7.34 -5.36
N PHE A 52 -10.04 -7.69 -6.04
CA PHE A 52 -9.68 -9.09 -6.27
C PHE A 52 -9.27 -9.80 -4.98
N LEU A 53 -8.49 -9.15 -4.10
CA LEU A 53 -8.12 -9.72 -2.80
C LEU A 53 -9.37 -10.04 -1.96
N VAL A 54 -10.35 -9.13 -1.95
CA VAL A 54 -11.63 -9.36 -1.27
C VAL A 54 -12.42 -10.50 -1.93
N TYR A 55 -12.52 -10.49 -3.27
CA TYR A 55 -13.25 -11.51 -4.02
C TYR A 55 -12.71 -12.92 -3.80
N TYR A 56 -11.39 -13.08 -3.83
CA TYR A 56 -10.70 -14.36 -3.59
C TYR A 56 -10.44 -14.64 -2.10
N LYS A 57 -10.96 -13.81 -1.19
CA LYS A 57 -10.83 -13.95 0.27
C LYS A 57 -9.37 -14.02 0.76
N LEU A 58 -8.47 -13.34 0.06
CA LEU A 58 -7.07 -13.17 0.44
C LEU A 58 -6.93 -11.99 1.40
N GLY A 59 -7.19 -12.29 2.68
CA GLY A 59 -6.99 -11.38 3.80
C GLY A 59 -5.69 -11.67 4.57
N GLY A 60 -5.65 -11.23 5.83
CA GLY A 60 -4.50 -11.49 6.70
C GLY A 60 -3.28 -10.62 6.38
N ILE A 61 -2.13 -11.05 6.88
CA ILE A 61 -0.85 -10.37 6.68
C ILE A 61 -0.45 -10.37 5.20
N GLU A 62 -0.72 -11.46 4.48
CA GLU A 62 -0.40 -11.58 3.04
C GLU A 62 -1.20 -10.57 2.20
N GLY A 63 -2.53 -10.53 2.37
CA GLY A 63 -3.38 -9.57 1.66
C GLY A 63 -3.01 -8.14 1.99
N LEU A 64 -2.74 -7.84 3.27
CA LEU A 64 -2.25 -6.52 3.69
C LEU A 64 -0.91 -6.18 3.03
N PHE A 65 0.02 -7.12 2.97
CA PHE A 65 1.34 -6.91 2.39
C PHE A 65 1.24 -6.60 0.89
N LEU A 66 0.35 -7.27 0.16
CA LEU A 66 0.06 -6.95 -1.25
C LEU A 66 -0.50 -5.53 -1.42
N VAL A 67 -1.40 -5.10 -0.52
CA VAL A 67 -1.93 -3.72 -0.53
C VAL A 67 -0.82 -2.71 -0.24
N VAL A 68 0.04 -2.98 0.73
CA VAL A 68 1.21 -2.14 1.06
C VAL A 68 2.15 -2.02 -0.13
N LEU A 69 2.47 -3.12 -0.82
CA LEU A 69 3.29 -3.09 -2.04
C LEU A 69 2.61 -2.30 -3.16
N GLY A 70 1.29 -2.47 -3.34
CA GLY A 70 0.51 -1.72 -4.32
C GLY A 70 0.53 -0.21 -4.05
N LEU A 71 0.37 0.21 -2.80
CA LEU A 71 0.47 1.61 -2.38
C LEU A 71 1.86 2.18 -2.64
N ILE A 72 2.91 1.49 -2.17
CA ILE A 72 4.30 1.93 -2.40
C ILE A 72 4.58 2.06 -3.89
N PHE A 73 4.09 1.13 -4.71
CA PHE A 73 4.23 1.18 -6.17
C PHE A 73 3.60 2.44 -6.78
N ILE A 74 2.33 2.73 -6.48
CA ILE A 74 1.60 3.85 -7.09
C ILE A 74 2.20 5.18 -6.68
N GLU A 75 2.50 5.33 -5.38
CA GLU A 75 3.10 6.55 -4.85
C GLU A 75 4.51 6.74 -5.41
N SER A 76 5.33 5.68 -5.45
CA SER A 76 6.66 5.77 -6.06
C SER A 76 6.58 6.08 -7.56
N ALA A 77 5.58 5.58 -8.29
CA ALA A 77 5.41 5.86 -9.71
C ALA A 77 5.02 7.33 -9.95
N TYR A 78 4.25 7.92 -9.03
CA TYR A 78 3.98 9.35 -9.02
C TYR A 78 5.24 10.17 -8.71
N LEU A 79 5.97 9.82 -7.64
CA LEU A 79 7.22 10.48 -7.27
C LEU A 79 8.28 10.40 -8.38
N ASP A 80 8.34 9.29 -9.12
CA ASP A 80 9.25 9.11 -10.25
C ASP A 80 8.89 10.05 -11.43
N ARG A 81 7.59 10.33 -11.65
CA ARG A 81 7.13 11.31 -12.66
C ARG A 81 7.47 12.74 -12.24
N GLU A 82 7.24 13.07 -10.97
CA GLU A 82 7.52 14.39 -10.39
C GLU A 82 9.01 14.62 -10.11
N LYS A 83 9.86 13.60 -10.29
CA LYS A 83 11.31 13.63 -9.97
C LYS A 83 11.57 14.07 -8.53
N ALA A 84 10.76 13.57 -7.60
CA ALA A 84 10.83 13.96 -6.20
C ALA A 84 12.17 13.56 -5.56
N PRO A 85 12.59 14.25 -4.48
CA PRO A 85 13.72 13.86 -3.65
C PRO A 85 13.57 12.45 -3.07
N ARG A 86 14.71 11.81 -2.74
CA ARG A 86 14.75 10.40 -2.29
C ARG A 86 14.05 10.19 -0.95
N GLU A 87 13.99 11.24 -0.14
CA GLU A 87 13.39 11.28 1.19
C GLU A 87 11.91 10.93 1.13
N HIS A 88 11.20 11.39 0.09
CA HIS A 88 9.77 11.10 -0.07
C HIS A 88 9.48 9.62 -0.29
N TYR A 89 10.35 8.91 -1.01
CA TYR A 89 10.21 7.46 -1.21
C TYR A 89 10.38 6.69 0.11
N LEU A 90 11.29 7.17 0.96
CA LEU A 90 11.56 6.57 2.27
C LEU A 90 10.37 6.79 3.20
N ILE A 91 9.80 8.00 3.23
CA ILE A 91 8.59 8.33 4.00
C ILE A 91 7.42 7.43 3.57
N VAL A 92 7.16 7.31 2.26
CA VAL A 92 6.08 6.46 1.72
C VAL A 92 6.28 5.00 2.15
N THR A 93 7.50 4.49 2.02
CA THR A 93 7.82 3.10 2.37
C THR A 93 7.60 2.83 3.85
N VAL A 94 8.14 3.69 4.74
CA VAL A 94 8.00 3.54 6.19
C VAL A 94 6.54 3.67 6.60
N ALA A 95 5.84 4.71 6.13
CA ALA A 95 4.43 4.93 6.44
C ALA A 95 3.55 3.75 6.02
N SER A 96 3.82 3.17 4.84
CA SER A 96 3.05 2.01 4.35
C SER A 96 3.35 0.74 5.15
N ILE A 97 4.62 0.50 5.52
CA ILE A 97 5.01 -0.68 6.32
C ILE A 97 4.43 -0.62 7.73
N LEU A 98 4.23 0.57 8.32
CA LEU A 98 3.58 0.73 9.62
C LEU A 98 2.15 0.17 9.68
N ALA A 99 1.50 -0.06 8.53
CA ALA A 99 0.22 -0.75 8.48
C ALA A 99 0.30 -2.18 9.05
N ILE A 100 1.45 -2.87 8.92
CA ILE A 100 1.65 -4.24 9.40
C ILE A 100 1.61 -4.33 10.93
N PRO A 101 2.43 -3.60 11.71
CA PRO A 101 2.33 -3.63 13.16
C PRO A 101 0.98 -3.12 13.66
N THR A 102 0.36 -2.14 12.99
CA THR A 102 -1.01 -1.71 13.31
C THR A 102 -2.01 -2.84 13.12
N TYR A 103 -1.92 -3.60 12.03
CA TYR A 103 -2.79 -4.75 11.79
C TYR A 103 -2.58 -5.86 12.84
N ILE A 104 -1.33 -6.16 13.20
CA ILE A 104 -1.02 -7.15 14.25
C ILE A 104 -1.60 -6.72 15.59
N LEU A 105 -1.47 -5.43 15.94
CA LEU A 105 -2.02 -4.88 17.19
C LEU A 105 -3.55 -4.98 17.21
N ILE A 106 -4.23 -4.54 16.16
CA ILE A 106 -5.70 -4.60 16.06
C ILE A 106 -6.18 -6.05 16.05
N GLY A 107 -5.50 -6.92 15.30
CA GLY A 107 -5.77 -8.35 15.25
C GLY A 107 -5.63 -9.01 16.63
N GLY A 108 -4.57 -8.67 17.37
CA GLY A 108 -4.38 -9.13 18.75
C GLY A 108 -5.50 -8.66 19.68
N LEU A 109 -5.85 -7.37 19.65
CA LEU A 109 -6.95 -6.81 20.46
C LEU A 109 -8.29 -7.47 20.12
N SER A 110 -8.52 -7.83 18.85
CA SER A 110 -9.76 -8.48 18.42
C SER A 110 -10.01 -9.86 19.04
N THR A 111 -8.97 -10.50 19.59
CA THR A 111 -9.11 -11.80 20.28
C THR A 111 -9.65 -11.67 21.70
N VAL A 112 -9.51 -10.48 22.30
CA VAL A 112 -9.81 -10.24 23.72
C VAL A 112 -10.85 -9.15 23.95
N MET A 113 -11.19 -8.36 22.94
CA MET A 113 -12.13 -7.24 23.05
C MET A 113 -13.34 -7.38 22.10
N PRO A 114 -14.51 -6.80 22.47
CA PRO A 114 -15.66 -6.68 21.58
C PRO A 114 -15.34 -5.96 20.26
N LYS A 115 -15.97 -6.39 19.17
CA LYS A 115 -15.74 -5.87 17.81
C LYS A 115 -15.89 -4.35 17.68
N PHE A 116 -16.82 -3.75 18.42
CA PHE A 116 -17.06 -2.31 18.39
C PHE A 116 -15.87 -1.52 18.97
N GLU A 117 -15.35 -1.96 20.11
CA GLU A 117 -14.21 -1.32 20.79
C GLU A 117 -12.94 -1.41 19.94
N VAL A 118 -12.69 -2.56 19.33
CA VAL A 118 -11.57 -2.78 18.41
C VAL A 118 -11.64 -1.83 17.21
N THR A 119 -12.84 -1.63 16.67
CA THR A 119 -13.08 -0.68 15.57
C THR A 119 -12.85 0.76 16.01
N ALA A 120 -13.31 1.14 17.20
CA ALA A 120 -13.07 2.46 17.76
C ALA A 120 -11.57 2.73 17.96
N ILE A 121 -10.82 1.76 18.48
CA ILE A 121 -9.35 1.84 18.63
C ILE A 121 -8.69 2.00 17.26
N ALA A 122 -9.08 1.20 16.26
CA ALA A 122 -8.55 1.31 14.90
C ALA A 122 -8.76 2.72 14.31
N VAL A 123 -9.95 3.29 14.49
CA VAL A 123 -10.27 4.66 14.05
C VAL A 123 -9.42 5.69 14.79
N LEU A 124 -9.24 5.55 16.11
CA LEU A 124 -8.38 6.44 16.89
C LEU A 124 -6.92 6.39 16.44
N VAL A 125 -6.41 5.20 16.11
CA VAL A 125 -5.05 5.03 15.55
C VAL A 125 -4.95 5.74 14.20
N LEU A 126 -5.94 5.58 13.32
CA LEU A 126 -5.96 6.27 12.01
C LEU A 126 -5.98 7.79 12.16
N ILE A 127 -6.81 8.33 13.06
CA ILE A 127 -6.86 9.77 13.35
C ILE A 127 -5.51 10.25 13.89
N SER A 128 -4.90 9.49 14.81
CA SER A 128 -3.61 9.83 15.40
C SER A 128 -2.50 9.87 14.36
N LEU A 129 -2.45 8.88 13.46
CA LEU A 129 -1.51 8.83 12.34
C LEU A 129 -1.72 9.99 11.37
N TYR A 130 -2.97 10.34 11.06
CA TYR A 130 -3.29 11.49 10.21
C TYR A 130 -2.83 12.81 10.83
N LEU A 131 -3.14 13.04 12.11
CA LEU A 131 -2.71 14.24 12.83
C LEU A 131 -1.20 14.33 12.90
N PHE A 132 -0.53 13.22 13.21
CA PHE A 132 0.94 13.14 13.22
C PHE A 132 1.53 13.48 11.85
N SER A 133 1.02 12.86 10.78
CA SER A 133 1.47 13.16 9.42
C SER A 133 1.29 14.63 9.06
N LYS A 134 0.15 15.24 9.41
CA LYS A 134 -0.11 16.66 9.16
C LYS A 134 0.84 17.59 9.93
N MET A 135 1.17 17.26 11.17
CA MET A 135 2.13 18.03 11.97
C MET A 135 3.53 17.97 11.37
N VAL A 136 3.96 16.79 10.91
CA VAL A 136 5.30 16.59 10.31
C VAL A 136 5.45 17.24 8.93
N THR A 137 4.33 17.46 8.21
CA THR A 137 4.35 18.02 6.84
C THR A 137 3.94 19.49 6.75
N SER A 138 3.55 20.15 7.86
CA SER A 138 3.17 21.57 7.87
C SER A 138 4.35 22.53 8.13
N ASP A 139 5.58 22.02 8.20
CA ASP A 139 6.82 22.80 8.23
C ASP A 139 7.46 22.87 6.83
#